data_AF-A0A3C0Y148-F1
#
_entry.id   AF-A0A3C0Y148-F1
#
_cell.length_a   1.000
_cell.length_b   1.000
_cell.length_c   1.000
_cell.angle_alpha   90.00
_cell.angle_beta   90.00
_cell.angle_gamma   90.00
#
_symmetry.space_group_name_H-M   'P 1'
#
loop_
_entity.id
_entity.type
_entity.pdbx_description
1 polymer ?
#
loop_
_entity_poly.entity_id
_entity_poly.type
_entity_poly.pdbx_seq_one_letter_code
_entity_poly.pdbx_strand_id
1 'polypeptide(L)'
;MMKISKRAYILLGVFLISLIPVYYTIFHAMPSPDDFAMADIDRDSSLFVESVRLAVWYWVGWVGMWFASFYETFCNPLNLFSDIRGWYGVVMCLVFTFFLASVFMLVRAVLRNLLHEEEKDALVYGFVLTAFVMVNIDIYFEIFMWLCGSHYGVAVSLSFFFIALLTGHLEHGRGVVSAVILSLLGMITCSNYMVAVWVGVVYLFLLIRDRKKGDGTPAGIRYYLGVKVVPLYFCVLGGLSAVLAPGNFSRNTSMDSSSLSFWKTGLQNTFIAYRDFSKQLIFNPLLFFGLALTVILAYHIAKRKGTTLSFRPVPLLLCLFAVPPVMLLPVALGYDHHDFPNRIQFVFNTYSITAALTGAVILGIVLAEKTEFDRK
;
A
#
# COMPACT_ATOMS: atom_id res chain seq x y z
N MET A 1 13.94 5.18 -28.51
CA MET A 1 13.82 5.36 -27.05
C MET A 1 13.47 6.82 -26.76
N MET A 2 12.32 7.10 -26.14
CA MET A 2 12.02 8.47 -25.70
C MET A 2 13.00 8.89 -24.59
N LYS A 3 13.61 10.07 -24.76
CA LYS A 3 14.49 10.70 -23.78
C LYS A 3 13.63 11.47 -22.78
N ILE A 4 13.99 11.43 -21.50
CA ILE A 4 13.39 12.28 -20.46
C ILE A 4 13.82 13.72 -20.72
N SER A 5 12.92 14.68 -20.61
CA SER A 5 13.27 16.10 -20.82
C SER A 5 14.19 16.61 -19.72
N LYS A 6 14.96 17.65 -20.04
CA LYS A 6 15.84 18.33 -19.07
C LYS A 6 15.05 18.80 -17.83
N ARG A 7 13.80 19.25 -18.00
CA ARG A 7 12.94 19.72 -16.90
C ARG A 7 12.57 18.59 -15.95
N ALA A 8 12.15 17.45 -16.50
CA ALA A 8 11.83 16.26 -15.70
C ALA A 8 13.07 15.74 -14.95
N TYR A 9 14.26 15.73 -15.58
CA TYR A 9 15.51 15.39 -14.89
C TYR A 9 15.84 16.33 -13.74
N ILE A 10 15.73 17.65 -13.95
CA ILE A 10 15.98 18.65 -12.91
C ILE A 10 15.01 18.43 -11.74
N LEU A 11 13.71 18.26 -12.02
CA LEU A 11 12.72 18.03 -10.99
C LEU A 11 13.02 16.76 -10.17
N LEU A 12 13.33 15.65 -10.84
CA LEU A 12 13.72 14.42 -10.17
C LEU A 12 14.98 14.61 -9.33
N GLY A 13 15.98 15.32 -9.85
CA GLY A 13 17.21 15.63 -9.12
C GLY A 13 16.95 16.45 -7.86
N VAL A 14 16.14 17.51 -7.95
CA VAL A 14 15.73 18.34 -6.80
C VAL A 14 14.97 17.49 -5.78
N PHE A 15 14.06 16.63 -6.22
CA PHE A 15 13.34 15.71 -5.34
C PHE A 15 14.30 14.75 -4.63
N LEU A 16 15.22 14.10 -5.34
CA LEU A 16 16.19 13.17 -4.74
C LEU A 16 17.12 13.87 -3.74
N ILE A 17 17.57 15.10 -4.03
CA ILE A 17 18.35 15.90 -3.09
C ILE A 17 17.53 16.24 -1.84
N SER A 18 16.25 16.56 -1.99
CA SER A 18 15.35 16.85 -0.86
C SER A 18 15.11 15.64 0.06
N LEU A 19 15.37 14.42 -0.41
CA LEU A 19 15.29 13.20 0.41
C LEU A 19 16.55 12.94 1.23
N ILE A 20 17.67 13.63 0.98
CA ILE A 20 18.93 13.40 1.71
C ILE A 20 18.76 13.56 3.23
N PRO A 21 18.10 14.62 3.76
CA PRO A 21 17.87 14.74 5.20
C PRO A 21 17.03 13.59 5.77
N VAL A 22 16.07 13.07 4.99
CA VAL A 22 15.21 11.94 5.39
C VAL A 22 16.05 10.67 5.51
N TYR A 23 16.84 10.34 4.49
CA TYR A 23 17.76 9.20 4.54
C TYR A 23 18.80 9.33 5.66
N TYR A 24 19.35 10.53 5.89
CA TYR A 24 20.29 10.76 6.98
C TYR A 24 19.64 10.49 8.34
N THR A 25 18.40 10.93 8.53
CA THR A 25 17.65 10.73 9.77
C THR A 25 17.32 9.26 10.00
N ILE A 26 16.86 8.56 8.95
CA ILE A 26 16.59 7.12 8.99
C ILE A 26 17.88 6.34 9.31
N PHE A 27 18.99 6.68 8.66
CA PHE A 27 20.27 5.99 8.84
C PHE A 27 20.79 6.08 10.27
N HIS A 28 20.55 7.21 10.94
CA HIS A 28 20.97 7.45 12.31
C HIS A 28 19.88 7.13 13.36
N ALA A 29 18.73 6.58 12.95
CA ALA A 29 17.71 6.16 13.87
C ALA A 29 18.17 4.96 14.70
N MET A 30 17.78 4.93 15.98
CA MET A 30 18.15 3.85 16.90
C MET A 30 17.02 2.81 16.96
N PRO A 31 17.36 1.53 17.17
CA PRO A 31 16.35 0.49 17.43
C PRO A 31 15.46 0.87 18.61
N SER A 32 14.16 0.70 18.42
CA SER A 32 13.14 0.81 19.46
C SER A 32 13.11 -0.46 20.33
N PRO A 33 12.52 -0.41 21.55
CA PRO A 33 12.36 -1.59 22.40
C PRO A 33 11.68 -2.78 21.70
N ASP A 34 10.70 -2.50 20.82
CA ASP A 34 9.98 -3.54 20.07
C ASP A 34 10.90 -4.30 19.09
N ASP A 35 11.94 -3.63 18.56
CA ASP A 35 12.91 -4.26 17.65
C ASP A 35 13.78 -5.28 18.37
N PHE A 36 14.11 -5.01 19.65
CA PHE A 36 14.84 -5.95 20.50
C PHE A 36 13.96 -7.16 20.87
N ALA A 37 12.66 -6.96 21.08
CA ALA A 37 11.73 -8.07 21.34
C ALA A 37 11.66 -9.05 20.15
N MET A 38 11.78 -8.54 18.92
CA MET A 38 11.83 -9.36 17.70
C MET A 38 13.20 -9.95 17.38
N ALA A 39 14.23 -9.60 18.18
CA ALA A 39 15.59 -10.11 18.06
C ALA A 39 15.93 -11.19 19.11
N ASP A 40 15.00 -11.50 20.02
CA ASP A 40 15.17 -12.52 21.05
C ASP A 40 14.94 -13.93 20.47
N ILE A 41 15.93 -14.39 19.68
CA ILE A 41 15.91 -15.70 19.02
C ILE A 41 16.87 -16.69 19.68
N ASP A 42 16.45 -17.95 19.73
CA ASP A 42 17.31 -19.05 20.14
C ASP A 42 18.38 -19.30 19.07
N ARG A 43 19.66 -19.23 19.45
CA ARG A 43 20.80 -19.34 18.53
C ARG A 43 21.15 -20.78 18.16
N ASP A 44 20.46 -21.77 18.74
CA ASP A 44 20.70 -23.19 18.47
C ASP A 44 20.14 -23.64 17.11
N SER A 45 19.40 -22.79 16.38
CA SER A 45 18.83 -23.09 15.06
C SER A 45 19.08 -21.97 14.03
N SER A 46 18.82 -22.27 12.75
CA SER A 46 19.02 -21.27 11.68
C SER A 46 18.00 -20.13 11.78
N LEU A 47 18.41 -18.91 11.43
CA LEU A 47 17.54 -17.71 11.46
C LEU A 47 16.22 -17.90 10.72
N PHE A 48 16.22 -18.61 9.57
CA PHE A 48 14.99 -18.90 8.84
C PHE A 48 14.00 -19.74 9.65
N VAL A 49 14.48 -20.80 10.30
CA VAL A 49 13.67 -21.69 11.14
C VAL A 49 13.12 -20.93 12.35
N GLU A 50 13.95 -20.11 13.00
CA GLU A 50 13.50 -19.26 14.12
C GLU A 50 12.46 -18.23 13.68
N SER A 51 12.66 -17.58 12.52
CA SER A 51 11.68 -16.62 12.00
C SER A 51 10.33 -17.27 11.69
N VAL A 52 10.33 -18.52 11.19
CA VAL A 52 9.09 -19.30 10.99
C VAL A 52 8.46 -19.68 12.32
N ARG A 53 9.25 -20.16 13.28
CA ARG A 53 8.76 -20.52 14.64
C ARG A 53 8.12 -19.32 15.32
N LEU A 54 8.78 -18.16 15.29
CA LEU A 54 8.24 -16.95 15.89
C LEU A 54 6.97 -16.46 15.18
N ALA A 55 6.94 -16.51 13.84
CA ALA A 55 5.74 -16.18 13.08
C ALA A 55 4.54 -17.08 13.45
N VAL A 56 4.77 -18.39 13.64
CA VAL A 56 3.74 -19.32 14.11
C VAL A 56 3.33 -19.01 15.54
N TRP A 57 4.28 -18.72 16.43
CA TRP A 57 3.99 -18.35 17.81
C TRP A 57 3.11 -17.10 17.90
N TYR A 58 3.44 -16.04 17.15
CA TYR A 58 2.61 -14.84 17.06
C TYR A 58 1.23 -15.14 16.46
N TRP A 59 1.17 -15.97 15.41
CA TRP A 59 -0.11 -16.33 14.77
C TRP A 59 -1.05 -17.08 15.74
N VAL A 60 -0.52 -17.98 16.56
CA VAL A 60 -1.30 -18.72 17.55
C VAL A 60 -1.59 -17.88 18.81
N GLY A 61 -0.65 -17.06 19.26
CA GLY A 61 -0.68 -16.46 20.60
C GLY A 61 -0.96 -14.96 20.68
N TRP A 62 -0.80 -14.20 19.59
CA TRP A 62 -0.82 -12.73 19.65
C TRP A 62 -1.54 -12.01 18.51
N VAL A 63 -1.12 -12.21 17.25
CA VAL A 63 -1.67 -11.51 16.09
C VAL A 63 -1.49 -12.30 14.80
N GLY A 64 -2.49 -12.27 13.93
CA GLY A 64 -2.48 -13.03 12.66
C GLY A 64 -1.56 -12.51 11.55
N MET A 65 -0.72 -11.50 11.81
CA MET A 65 0.17 -10.91 10.81
C MET A 65 1.45 -11.72 10.65
N TRP A 66 1.33 -13.02 10.34
CA TRP A 66 2.46 -13.96 10.37
C TRP A 66 3.63 -13.54 9.48
N PHE A 67 3.37 -12.93 8.30
CA PHE A 67 4.46 -12.46 7.44
C PHE A 67 5.17 -11.25 8.02
N ALA A 68 4.46 -10.37 8.73
CA ALA A 68 5.09 -9.25 9.42
C ALA A 68 6.05 -9.78 10.49
N SER A 69 5.60 -10.72 11.32
CA SER A 69 6.45 -11.36 12.33
C SER A 69 7.65 -12.09 11.71
N PHE A 70 7.44 -12.84 10.63
CA PHE A 70 8.54 -13.47 9.89
C PHE A 70 9.55 -12.43 9.38
N TYR A 71 9.07 -11.35 8.75
CA TYR A 71 9.90 -10.28 8.22
C TYR A 71 10.69 -9.57 9.33
N GLU A 72 10.04 -9.23 10.43
CA GLU A 72 10.64 -8.51 11.56
C GLU A 72 11.76 -9.30 12.22
N THR A 73 11.65 -10.64 12.27
CA THR A 73 12.73 -11.49 12.79
C THR A 73 13.81 -11.75 11.76
N PHE A 74 13.42 -12.14 10.54
CA PHE A 74 14.34 -12.58 9.49
C PHE A 74 15.20 -11.44 8.96
N CYS A 75 14.61 -10.25 8.81
CA CYS A 75 15.29 -9.06 8.34
C CYS A 75 15.82 -8.19 9.49
N ASN A 76 15.74 -8.66 10.75
CA ASN A 76 16.20 -7.86 11.89
C ASN A 76 17.72 -7.65 11.82
N PRO A 77 18.20 -6.40 11.72
CA PRO A 77 19.63 -6.12 11.73
C PRO A 77 20.32 -6.62 13.01
N LEU A 78 19.60 -6.67 14.13
CA LEU A 78 20.08 -7.18 15.42
C LEU A 78 20.38 -8.70 15.39
N ASN A 79 19.71 -9.44 14.51
CA ASN A 79 19.93 -10.88 14.31
C ASN A 79 21.01 -11.15 13.26
N LEU A 80 21.28 -10.19 12.37
CA LEU A 80 22.10 -10.38 11.19
C LEU A 80 23.52 -9.84 11.34
N PHE A 81 23.73 -8.81 12.16
CA PHE A 81 24.99 -8.07 12.19
C PHE A 81 25.48 -7.81 13.62
N SER A 82 26.80 -7.90 13.81
CA SER A 82 27.46 -7.55 15.08
C SER A 82 27.56 -6.04 15.29
N ASP A 83 27.71 -5.27 14.20
CA ASP A 83 27.63 -3.80 14.24
C ASP A 83 26.18 -3.36 14.04
N ILE A 84 25.51 -3.19 15.17
CA ILE A 84 24.09 -2.86 15.23
C ILE A 84 23.80 -1.47 14.65
N ARG A 85 24.67 -0.48 14.85
CA ARG A 85 24.34 0.91 14.51
C ARG A 85 24.40 1.17 13.01
N GLY A 86 25.44 0.71 12.33
CA GLY A 86 25.61 0.94 10.89
C GLY A 86 24.59 0.17 10.05
N TRP A 87 24.44 -1.13 10.31
CA TRP A 87 23.59 -1.99 9.49
C TRP A 87 22.10 -1.78 9.70
N TYR A 88 21.70 -1.37 10.91
CA TYR A 88 20.31 -1.00 11.17
C TYR A 88 19.86 0.13 10.25
N GLY A 89 20.63 1.23 10.23
CA GLY A 89 20.36 2.36 9.34
C GLY A 89 20.31 1.97 7.85
N VAL A 90 21.21 1.09 7.39
CA VAL A 90 21.20 0.60 6.00
C VAL A 90 19.89 -0.13 5.68
N VAL A 91 19.48 -1.07 6.54
CA VAL A 91 18.24 -1.84 6.32
C VAL A 91 17.02 -0.92 6.27
N MET A 92 16.94 0.05 7.19
CA MET A 92 15.83 1.01 7.22
C MET A 92 15.80 1.91 5.97
N CYS A 93 16.96 2.35 5.48
CA CYS A 93 17.07 3.07 4.21
C CYS A 93 16.61 2.22 3.01
N LEU A 94 16.91 0.91 3.01
CA LEU A 94 16.42 0.00 1.96
C LEU A 94 14.90 -0.16 2.00
N VAL A 95 14.31 -0.23 3.20
CA VAL A 95 12.85 -0.29 3.36
C VAL A 95 12.17 0.96 2.83
N PHE A 96 12.70 2.14 3.16
CA PHE A 96 12.18 3.40 2.62
C PHE A 96 12.36 3.51 1.09
N THR A 97 13.49 3.02 0.57
CA THR A 97 13.72 2.95 -0.88
C THR A 97 12.71 2.02 -1.56
N PHE A 98 12.41 0.88 -0.96
CA PHE A 98 11.39 -0.05 -1.44
C PHE A 98 10.01 0.59 -1.48
N PHE A 99 9.65 1.36 -0.45
CA PHE A 99 8.42 2.16 -0.45
C PHE A 99 8.34 3.13 -1.64
N LEU A 100 9.39 3.93 -1.88
CA LEU A 100 9.43 4.85 -3.02
C LEU A 100 9.38 4.12 -4.37
N ALA A 101 10.05 2.98 -4.50
CA ALA A 101 9.99 2.14 -5.70
C ALA A 101 8.58 1.60 -5.95
N SER A 102 7.89 1.16 -4.90
CA SER A 102 6.50 0.70 -4.99
C SER A 102 5.53 1.83 -5.36
N VAL A 103 5.72 3.04 -4.83
CA VAL A 103 4.97 4.24 -5.24
C VAL A 103 5.19 4.54 -6.72
N PHE A 104 6.44 4.52 -7.20
CA PHE A 104 6.76 4.70 -8.62
C PHE A 104 6.04 3.67 -9.50
N MET A 105 6.02 2.40 -9.09
CA MET A 105 5.34 1.34 -9.82
C MET A 105 3.82 1.51 -9.83
N LEU A 106 3.23 1.94 -8.71
CA LEU A 106 1.79 2.24 -8.63
C LEU A 106 1.43 3.41 -9.56
N VAL A 107 2.18 4.52 -9.52
CA VAL A 107 1.96 5.68 -10.40
C VAL A 107 2.04 5.25 -11.87
N ARG A 108 3.04 4.44 -12.24
CA ARG A 108 3.14 3.89 -13.59
C ARG A 108 1.91 3.09 -13.98
N ALA A 109 1.41 2.25 -13.08
CA ALA A 109 0.20 1.47 -13.32
C ALA A 109 -1.02 2.39 -13.54
N VAL A 110 -1.20 3.40 -12.69
CA VAL A 110 -2.30 4.38 -12.79
C VAL A 110 -2.24 5.17 -14.09
N LEU A 111 -1.09 5.77 -14.43
CA LEU A 111 -0.92 6.56 -15.67
C LEU A 111 -1.22 5.71 -16.91
N ARG A 112 -0.74 4.47 -16.92
CA ARG A 112 -0.99 3.57 -18.05
C ARG A 112 -2.44 3.13 -18.15
N ASN A 113 -3.07 2.82 -17.02
CA ASN A 113 -4.40 2.19 -17.00
C ASN A 113 -5.54 3.18 -17.08
N LEU A 114 -5.39 4.36 -16.49
CA LEU A 114 -6.42 5.39 -16.48
C LEU A 114 -6.20 6.44 -17.57
N LEU A 115 -4.94 6.77 -17.87
CA LEU A 115 -4.59 7.85 -18.80
C LEU A 115 -3.99 7.36 -20.13
N HIS A 116 -3.74 6.06 -20.29
CA HIS A 116 -3.05 5.48 -21.46
C HIS A 116 -1.73 6.18 -21.77
N GLU A 117 -1.03 6.58 -20.71
CA GLU A 117 0.20 7.35 -20.79
C GLU A 117 1.43 6.50 -20.48
N GLU A 118 2.41 6.53 -21.39
CA GLU A 118 3.68 5.82 -21.27
C GLU A 118 4.89 6.77 -21.39
N GLU A 119 4.65 8.07 -21.58
CA GLU A 119 5.71 9.07 -21.60
C GLU A 119 6.46 9.14 -20.26
N LYS A 120 7.79 9.08 -20.34
CA LYS A 120 8.65 9.09 -19.15
C LYS A 120 8.54 10.38 -18.34
N ASP A 121 8.29 11.50 -19.00
CA ASP A 121 8.13 12.80 -18.33
C ASP A 121 6.87 12.81 -17.44
N ALA A 122 5.74 12.36 -17.98
CA ALA A 122 4.49 12.22 -17.22
C ALA A 122 4.68 11.29 -16.01
N LEU A 123 5.43 10.20 -16.19
CA LEU A 123 5.78 9.29 -15.10
C LEU A 123 6.64 9.97 -14.03
N VAL A 124 7.66 10.75 -14.40
CA VAL A 124 8.48 11.50 -13.44
C VAL A 124 7.64 12.54 -12.70
N TYR A 125 6.82 13.32 -13.41
CA TYR A 125 5.94 14.31 -12.79
C TYR A 125 4.94 13.68 -11.82
N GLY A 126 4.26 12.61 -12.25
CA GLY A 126 3.32 11.87 -11.41
C GLY A 126 4.00 11.23 -10.20
N PHE A 127 5.20 10.68 -10.37
CA PHE A 127 5.96 10.06 -9.28
C PHE A 127 6.40 11.09 -8.24
N VAL A 128 7.09 12.15 -8.68
CA VAL A 128 7.57 13.20 -7.76
C VAL A 128 6.40 13.82 -7.01
N LEU A 129 5.30 14.13 -7.70
CA LEU A 129 4.11 14.69 -7.07
C LEU A 129 3.50 13.75 -6.03
N THR A 130 3.30 12.47 -6.39
CA THR A 130 2.70 11.47 -5.50
C THR A 130 3.60 11.21 -4.29
N ALA A 131 4.88 10.96 -4.52
CA ALA A 131 5.85 10.69 -3.46
C ALA A 131 6.00 11.90 -2.54
N PHE A 132 6.08 13.11 -3.09
CA PHE A 132 6.14 14.35 -2.30
C PHE A 132 4.92 14.51 -1.40
N VAL A 133 3.71 14.28 -1.90
CA VAL A 133 2.48 14.34 -1.09
C VAL A 133 2.49 13.30 0.04
N MET A 134 2.92 12.08 -0.25
CA MET A 134 2.96 10.99 0.74
C MET A 134 3.98 11.26 1.85
N VAL A 135 5.21 11.68 1.52
CA VAL A 135 6.28 11.88 2.51
C VAL A 135 6.11 13.13 3.38
N ASN A 136 5.25 14.07 3.00
CA ASN A 136 4.98 15.31 3.74
C ASN A 136 3.85 15.19 4.77
N ILE A 137 3.53 13.98 5.21
CA ILE A 137 2.54 13.75 6.26
C ILE A 137 3.25 13.38 7.55
N ASP A 138 2.79 13.96 8.65
CA ASP A 138 3.45 14.02 9.96
C ASP A 138 3.88 12.66 10.53
N ILE A 139 3.39 11.53 10.00
CA ILE A 139 3.67 10.21 10.55
C ILE A 139 4.73 9.45 9.75
N TYR A 140 5.00 9.86 8.50
CA TYR A 140 5.88 9.12 7.61
C TYR A 140 7.33 9.07 8.10
N PHE A 141 7.80 10.10 8.81
CA PHE A 141 9.17 10.08 9.33
C PHE A 141 9.36 9.00 10.40
N GLU A 142 8.34 8.76 11.23
CA GLU A 142 8.41 7.85 12.37
C GLU A 142 8.43 6.37 11.95
N ILE A 143 7.61 6.03 10.95
CA ILE A 143 7.44 4.63 10.48
C ILE A 143 8.74 4.04 9.92
N PHE A 144 9.60 4.87 9.33
CA PHE A 144 10.86 4.42 8.78
C PHE A 144 12.05 4.64 9.73
N MET A 145 11.81 5.08 10.97
CA MET A 145 12.86 5.20 11.99
C MET A 145 13.08 3.91 12.77
N TRP A 146 12.12 2.99 12.81
CA TRP A 146 12.33 1.70 13.47
C TRP A 146 11.67 0.49 12.81
N LEU A 147 12.28 -0.69 12.95
CA LEU A 147 11.98 -1.86 12.13
C LEU A 147 10.55 -2.36 12.34
N CYS A 148 10.10 -2.46 13.58
CA CYS A 148 8.75 -2.85 13.95
C CYS A 148 7.69 -1.86 13.44
N GLY A 149 8.02 -0.57 13.36
CA GLY A 149 7.17 0.42 12.68
C GLY A 149 7.19 0.21 11.17
N SER A 150 8.35 -0.09 10.61
CA SER A 150 8.55 -0.17 9.16
C SER A 150 7.88 -1.37 8.50
N HIS A 151 7.52 -2.44 9.24
CA HIS A 151 6.77 -3.55 8.63
C HIS A 151 5.42 -3.08 8.06
N TYR A 152 4.80 -2.04 8.63
CA TYR A 152 3.61 -1.39 8.08
C TYR A 152 3.93 -0.68 6.75
N GLY A 153 5.08 -0.01 6.70
CA GLY A 153 5.66 0.53 5.46
C GLY A 153 5.88 -0.54 4.41
N VAL A 154 6.45 -1.69 4.79
CA VAL A 154 6.66 -2.85 3.91
C VAL A 154 5.33 -3.43 3.44
N ALA A 155 4.34 -3.58 4.32
CA ALA A 155 3.02 -4.10 3.95
C ALA A 155 2.32 -3.22 2.90
N VAL A 156 2.35 -1.89 3.09
CA VAL A 156 1.85 -0.93 2.11
C VAL A 156 2.67 -0.97 0.81
N SER A 157 4.00 -1.07 0.92
CA SER A 157 4.89 -1.16 -0.26
C SER A 157 4.59 -2.42 -1.08
N LEU A 158 4.36 -3.55 -0.41
CA LEU A 158 3.98 -4.81 -1.04
C LEU A 158 2.60 -4.72 -1.70
N SER A 159 1.65 -3.99 -1.11
CA SER A 159 0.32 -3.79 -1.71
C SER A 159 0.39 -2.97 -3.00
N PHE A 160 1.17 -1.89 -3.01
CA PHE A 160 1.40 -1.06 -4.19
C PHE A 160 2.16 -1.82 -5.29
N PHE A 161 3.22 -2.54 -4.91
CA PHE A 161 3.98 -3.38 -5.82
C PHE A 161 3.11 -4.47 -6.44
N PHE A 162 2.32 -5.17 -5.61
CA PHE A 162 1.39 -6.21 -6.05
C PHE A 162 0.35 -5.66 -7.03
N ILE A 163 -0.31 -4.53 -6.71
CA ILE A 163 -1.29 -3.90 -7.60
C ILE A 163 -0.66 -3.53 -8.94
N ALA A 164 0.56 -3.00 -8.95
CA ALA A 164 1.26 -2.65 -10.19
C ALA A 164 1.56 -3.90 -11.05
N LEU A 165 2.00 -5.00 -10.43
CA LEU A 165 2.23 -6.26 -11.13
C LEU A 165 0.93 -6.90 -11.65
N LEU A 166 -0.12 -6.91 -10.83
CA LEU A 166 -1.45 -7.39 -11.19
C LEU A 166 -1.98 -6.64 -12.41
N THR A 167 -1.84 -5.33 -12.41
CA THR A 167 -2.28 -4.48 -13.51
C THR A 167 -1.57 -4.86 -14.81
N GLY A 168 -0.24 -4.99 -14.78
CA GLY A 168 0.53 -5.44 -15.94
C GLY A 168 0.18 -6.86 -16.39
N HIS A 169 -0.14 -7.76 -15.45
CA HIS A 169 -0.57 -9.13 -15.72
C HIS A 169 -1.90 -9.19 -16.47
N LEU A 170 -2.90 -8.44 -16.01
CA LEU A 170 -4.23 -8.38 -16.63
C LEU A 170 -4.18 -7.73 -18.03
N GLU A 171 -3.40 -6.65 -18.21
CA GLU A 171 -3.28 -5.97 -19.51
C GLU A 171 -2.64 -6.85 -20.60
N HIS A 172 -1.50 -7.47 -20.28
CA HIS A 172 -0.64 -8.16 -21.26
C HIS A 172 -0.96 -9.64 -21.41
N GLY A 173 -1.88 -10.18 -20.60
CA GLY A 173 -2.20 -11.60 -20.62
C GLY A 173 -0.99 -12.47 -20.29
N ARG A 174 -0.23 -12.09 -19.26
CA ARG A 174 0.98 -12.84 -18.87
C ARG A 174 0.61 -14.28 -18.48
N GLY A 175 1.48 -15.23 -18.81
CA GLY A 175 1.24 -16.66 -18.65
C GLY A 175 1.23 -17.15 -17.19
N VAL A 176 1.17 -18.46 -17.03
CA VAL A 176 1.06 -19.16 -15.73
C VAL A 176 2.13 -18.73 -14.72
N VAL A 177 3.37 -18.49 -15.15
CA VAL A 177 4.47 -18.05 -14.25
C VAL A 177 4.12 -16.74 -13.54
N SER A 178 3.54 -15.78 -14.26
CA SER A 178 3.12 -14.50 -13.68
C SER A 178 1.96 -14.69 -12.71
N ALA A 179 1.03 -15.62 -13.00
CA ALA A 179 -0.04 -15.98 -12.09
C ALA A 179 0.50 -16.62 -10.80
N VAL A 180 1.49 -17.53 -10.88
CA VAL A 180 2.13 -18.15 -9.70
C VAL A 180 2.82 -17.10 -8.84
N ILE A 181 3.58 -16.18 -9.46
CA ILE A 181 4.23 -15.08 -8.73
C ILE A 181 3.18 -14.20 -8.03
N LEU A 182 2.09 -13.85 -8.72
CA LEU A 182 0.99 -13.09 -8.12
C LEU A 182 0.27 -13.87 -7.02
N SER A 183 0.11 -15.18 -7.14
CA SER A 183 -0.49 -15.99 -6.07
C SER A 183 0.36 -15.96 -4.80
N LEU A 184 1.66 -16.21 -4.91
CA LEU A 184 2.57 -16.18 -3.76
C LEU A 184 2.63 -14.78 -3.15
N LEU A 185 2.85 -13.76 -3.98
CA LEU A 185 2.92 -12.37 -3.52
C LEU A 185 1.58 -11.91 -2.94
N GLY A 186 0.46 -12.31 -3.55
CA GLY A 186 -0.88 -11.97 -3.10
C GLY A 186 -1.20 -12.55 -1.73
N MET A 187 -0.81 -13.81 -1.47
CA MET A 187 -0.93 -14.44 -0.16
C MET A 187 -0.08 -13.72 0.89
N ILE A 188 1.18 -13.41 0.56
CA ILE A 188 2.10 -12.68 1.44
C ILE A 188 1.55 -11.29 1.75
N THR A 189 1.20 -10.50 0.75
CA THR A 189 0.66 -9.15 0.91
C THR A 189 -0.61 -9.18 1.76
N CYS A 190 -1.58 -10.04 1.44
CA CYS A 190 -2.85 -10.09 2.16
C CYS A 190 -2.78 -10.77 3.53
N SER A 191 -1.66 -11.41 3.89
CA SER A 191 -1.45 -11.92 5.26
C SER A 191 -1.30 -10.80 6.31
N ASN A 192 -1.18 -9.55 5.87
CA ASN A 192 -1.37 -8.39 6.73
C ASN A 192 -2.81 -7.88 6.55
N TYR A 193 -3.66 -8.07 7.56
CA TYR A 193 -5.09 -7.80 7.45
C TYR A 193 -5.42 -6.33 7.10
N MET A 194 -4.53 -5.40 7.45
CA MET A 194 -4.70 -3.97 7.15
C MET A 194 -4.56 -3.64 5.67
N VAL A 195 -3.95 -4.50 4.86
CA VAL A 195 -3.79 -4.26 3.41
C VAL A 195 -4.67 -5.16 2.56
N ALA A 196 -5.15 -6.28 3.12
CA ALA A 196 -5.94 -7.29 2.41
C ALA A 196 -7.20 -6.71 1.76
N VAL A 197 -7.93 -5.84 2.46
CA VAL A 197 -9.18 -5.24 1.95
C VAL A 197 -8.92 -4.33 0.77
N TRP A 198 -7.87 -3.51 0.81
CA TRP A 198 -7.48 -2.64 -0.31
C TRP A 198 -7.10 -3.44 -1.54
N VAL A 199 -6.21 -4.41 -1.37
CA VAL A 199 -5.78 -5.28 -2.45
C VAL A 199 -6.99 -6.00 -3.06
N GLY A 200 -7.88 -6.56 -2.22
CA GLY A 200 -9.08 -7.25 -2.68
C GLY A 200 -10.01 -6.35 -3.49
N VAL A 201 -10.32 -5.15 -3.00
CA VAL A 201 -11.19 -4.19 -3.69
C VAL A 201 -10.59 -3.75 -5.03
N VAL A 202 -9.31 -3.37 -5.05
CA VAL A 202 -8.62 -2.96 -6.29
C VAL A 202 -8.54 -4.12 -7.27
N TYR A 203 -8.23 -5.34 -6.79
CA TYR A 203 -8.20 -6.54 -7.63
C TYR A 203 -9.55 -6.79 -8.28
N LEU A 204 -10.62 -6.85 -7.48
CA LEU A 204 -11.98 -7.08 -7.98
C LEU A 204 -12.39 -6.02 -9.00
N PHE A 205 -12.06 -4.75 -8.75
CA PHE A 205 -12.32 -3.69 -9.70
C PHE A 205 -11.58 -3.90 -11.04
N LEU A 206 -10.29 -4.20 -11.00
CA LEU A 206 -9.48 -4.46 -12.20
C LEU A 206 -9.99 -5.69 -12.95
N LEU A 207 -10.40 -6.74 -12.24
CA LEU A 207 -10.97 -7.96 -12.83
C LEU A 207 -12.33 -7.71 -13.49
N ILE A 208 -13.20 -6.91 -12.87
CA ILE A 208 -14.52 -6.52 -13.44
C ILE A 208 -14.32 -5.65 -14.68
N ARG A 209 -13.33 -4.74 -14.66
CA ARG A 209 -12.99 -3.88 -15.78
C ARG A 209 -12.41 -4.67 -16.96
N ASP A 210 -11.67 -5.74 -16.69
CA ASP A 210 -11.03 -6.54 -17.72
C ASP A 210 -12.08 -7.22 -18.63
N ARG A 211 -12.18 -6.69 -19.86
CA ARG A 211 -13.14 -7.17 -20.86
C ARG A 211 -12.71 -8.47 -21.54
N LYS A 212 -11.47 -8.92 -21.35
CA LYS A 212 -10.97 -10.21 -21.88
C LYS A 212 -11.45 -11.37 -20.99
N LYS A 213 -12.77 -11.55 -20.89
CA LYS A 213 -13.35 -12.78 -20.36
C LYS A 213 -12.96 -13.92 -21.31
N GLY A 214 -12.72 -15.13 -20.77
CA GLY A 214 -12.38 -16.29 -21.60
C GLY A 214 -13.34 -16.38 -22.79
N ASP A 215 -12.84 -16.77 -23.95
CA ASP A 215 -13.54 -16.85 -25.25
C ASP A 215 -14.76 -17.80 -25.29
N GLY A 216 -15.30 -18.18 -24.13
CA GLY A 216 -16.40 -19.14 -23.97
C GLY A 216 -15.96 -20.59 -24.17
N THR A 217 -14.76 -20.83 -24.70
CA THR A 217 -14.24 -22.18 -24.87
C THR A 217 -13.80 -22.76 -23.53
N PRO A 218 -13.82 -24.09 -23.36
CA PRO A 218 -13.27 -24.73 -22.16
C PRO A 218 -11.81 -24.32 -21.88
N ALA A 219 -11.02 -24.09 -22.92
CA ALA A 219 -9.63 -23.63 -22.80
C ALA A 219 -9.56 -22.17 -22.29
N GLY A 220 -10.37 -21.26 -22.85
CA GLY A 220 -10.44 -19.87 -22.41
C GLY A 220 -10.99 -19.72 -20.99
N ILE A 221 -11.95 -20.55 -20.58
CA ILE A 221 -12.46 -20.61 -19.21
C ILE A 221 -11.37 -21.07 -18.24
N ARG A 222 -10.65 -22.16 -18.57
CA ARG A 222 -9.51 -22.64 -17.75
C ARG A 222 -8.42 -21.60 -17.63
N TYR A 223 -8.10 -20.90 -18.72
CA TYR A 223 -7.14 -19.79 -18.70
C TYR A 223 -7.62 -18.67 -17.78
N TYR A 224 -8.87 -18.22 -17.91
CA TYR A 224 -9.43 -17.17 -17.07
C TYR A 224 -9.38 -17.55 -15.57
N LEU A 225 -9.83 -18.76 -15.24
CA LEU A 225 -9.81 -19.25 -13.86
C LEU A 225 -8.37 -19.38 -13.34
N GLY A 226 -7.51 -20.09 -14.07
CA GLY A 226 -6.14 -20.39 -13.65
C GLY A 226 -5.22 -19.17 -13.59
N VAL A 227 -5.40 -18.20 -14.48
CA VAL A 227 -4.47 -17.07 -14.64
C VAL A 227 -4.99 -15.79 -13.98
N LYS A 228 -6.31 -15.59 -13.90
CA LYS A 228 -6.89 -14.34 -13.36
C LYS A 228 -7.60 -14.52 -12.03
N VAL A 229 -8.17 -15.70 -11.74
CA VAL A 229 -8.92 -15.95 -10.49
C VAL A 229 -8.07 -16.63 -9.42
N VAL A 230 -7.16 -17.53 -9.79
CA VAL A 230 -6.26 -18.20 -8.82
C VAL A 230 -5.45 -17.20 -7.98
N PRO A 231 -4.85 -16.12 -8.53
CA PRO A 231 -4.14 -15.16 -7.67
C PRO A 231 -5.06 -14.45 -6.67
N LEU A 232 -6.31 -14.14 -7.06
CA LEU A 232 -7.32 -13.61 -6.15
C LEU A 232 -7.65 -14.61 -5.02
N TYR A 233 -7.77 -15.90 -5.33
CA TYR A 233 -7.99 -16.93 -4.32
C TYR A 233 -6.87 -16.95 -3.28
N PHE A 234 -5.60 -16.85 -3.69
CA PHE A 234 -4.47 -16.77 -2.77
C PHE A 234 -4.45 -15.46 -1.95
N CYS A 235 -4.87 -14.33 -2.52
CA CYS A 235 -5.11 -13.10 -1.75
C CYS A 235 -6.15 -13.32 -0.64
N VAL A 236 -7.26 -14.01 -0.95
CA VAL A 236 -8.30 -14.34 0.02
C VAL A 236 -7.76 -15.28 1.09
N LEU A 237 -7.00 -16.31 0.73
CA LEU A 237 -6.36 -17.21 1.69
C LEU A 237 -5.39 -16.46 2.62
N GLY A 238 -4.60 -15.53 2.09
CA GLY A 238 -3.74 -14.66 2.91
C GLY A 238 -4.55 -13.86 3.92
N GLY A 239 -5.61 -13.17 3.47
CA GLY A 239 -6.49 -12.39 4.34
C GLY A 239 -7.20 -13.22 5.40
N LEU A 240 -7.75 -14.38 5.01
CA LEU A 240 -8.40 -15.30 5.95
C LEU A 240 -7.40 -15.85 6.97
N SER A 241 -6.19 -16.19 6.56
CA SER A 241 -5.13 -16.65 7.49
C SER A 241 -4.82 -15.59 8.54
N ALA A 242 -4.90 -14.30 8.20
CA ALA A 242 -4.62 -13.21 9.11
C ALA A 242 -5.78 -12.91 10.07
N VAL A 243 -7.01 -12.93 9.56
CA VAL A 243 -8.19 -12.59 10.37
C VAL A 243 -8.59 -13.75 11.29
N LEU A 244 -8.48 -15.00 10.82
CA LEU A 244 -8.86 -16.20 11.58
C LEU A 244 -7.77 -16.71 12.52
N ALA A 245 -6.66 -15.97 12.67
CA ALA A 245 -5.57 -16.38 13.54
C ALA A 245 -6.02 -16.47 15.01
N PRO A 246 -5.77 -17.60 15.71
CA PRO A 246 -6.14 -17.77 17.11
C PRO A 246 -5.60 -16.66 18.01
N GLY A 247 -4.40 -16.16 17.70
CA GLY A 247 -3.74 -15.11 18.49
C GLY A 247 -4.55 -13.83 18.60
N ASN A 248 -5.34 -13.47 17.58
CA ASN A 248 -6.22 -12.30 17.62
C ASN A 248 -7.24 -12.40 18.77
N PHE A 249 -7.72 -13.61 19.08
CA PHE A 249 -8.70 -13.86 20.14
C PHE A 249 -8.04 -13.96 21.52
N SER A 250 -6.88 -14.62 21.62
CA SER A 250 -6.09 -14.70 22.85
C SER A 250 -5.62 -13.34 23.36
N ARG A 251 -5.24 -12.46 22.43
CA ARG A 251 -4.86 -11.08 22.73
C ARG A 251 -6.03 -10.24 23.25
N ASN A 252 -7.25 -10.45 22.75
CA ASN A 252 -8.43 -9.76 23.27
C ASN A 252 -8.78 -10.21 24.70
N THR A 253 -8.64 -11.49 25.03
CA THR A 253 -8.90 -12.00 26.39
C THR A 253 -7.92 -11.50 27.44
N SER A 254 -6.74 -11.02 27.03
CA SER A 254 -5.71 -10.48 27.93
C SER A 254 -5.75 -8.95 28.07
N MET A 255 -6.38 -8.23 27.14
CA MET A 255 -6.43 -6.76 27.18
C MET A 255 -7.68 -6.18 27.86
N ASP A 256 -8.88 -6.80 27.79
CA ASP A 256 -9.93 -6.50 28.77
C ASP A 256 -11.17 -7.40 28.72
N SER A 257 -11.91 -7.45 29.84
CA SER A 257 -13.16 -8.22 30.04
C SER A 257 -14.44 -7.45 29.69
N SER A 258 -14.31 -6.21 29.21
CA SER A 258 -15.44 -5.39 28.80
C SER A 258 -15.84 -5.73 27.36
N SER A 259 -17.13 -6.02 27.15
CA SER A 259 -17.67 -6.26 25.82
C SER A 259 -17.55 -5.00 24.97
N LEU A 260 -16.46 -4.91 24.19
CA LEU A 260 -16.27 -3.84 23.22
C LEU A 260 -17.42 -3.88 22.22
N SER A 261 -18.31 -2.91 22.32
CA SER A 261 -19.40 -2.75 21.37
C SER A 261 -18.81 -2.44 20.01
N PHE A 262 -18.81 -3.45 19.13
CA PHE A 262 -18.35 -3.38 17.74
C PHE A 262 -18.83 -2.11 17.04
N TRP A 263 -20.10 -1.76 17.27
CA TRP A 263 -20.75 -0.60 16.69
C TRP A 263 -20.27 0.71 17.29
N LYS A 264 -20.07 0.78 18.61
CA LYS A 264 -19.67 2.03 19.28
C LYS A 264 -18.20 2.35 19.00
N THR A 265 -17.29 1.42 19.25
CA THR A 265 -15.85 1.67 19.12
C THR A 265 -15.41 1.69 17.65
N GLY A 266 -15.94 0.79 16.82
CA GLY A 266 -15.58 0.71 15.40
C GLY A 266 -16.03 1.93 14.58
N LEU A 267 -17.30 2.33 14.70
CA LEU A 267 -17.81 3.48 13.93
C LEU A 267 -17.28 4.82 14.45
N GLN A 268 -17.17 4.99 15.77
CA GLN A 268 -16.67 6.24 16.36
C GLN A 268 -15.20 6.46 15.99
N ASN A 269 -14.35 5.44 16.12
CA ASN A 269 -12.93 5.57 15.79
C ASN A 269 -12.74 5.76 14.26
N THR A 270 -13.56 5.10 13.44
CA THR A 270 -13.61 5.36 11.99
C THR A 270 -13.93 6.82 11.67
N PHE A 271 -14.96 7.39 12.32
CA PHE A 271 -15.36 8.78 12.10
C PHE A 271 -14.25 9.75 12.53
N ILE A 272 -13.62 9.49 13.67
CA ILE A 272 -12.47 10.25 14.16
C ILE A 272 -11.32 10.23 13.15
N ALA A 273 -10.95 9.05 12.63
CA ALA A 273 -9.89 8.92 11.62
C ALA A 273 -10.18 9.75 10.37
N TYR A 274 -11.42 9.74 9.86
CA TYR A 274 -11.80 10.58 8.72
C TYR A 274 -11.80 12.06 9.03
N ARG A 275 -12.28 12.44 10.21
CA ARG A 275 -12.24 13.84 10.66
C ARG A 275 -10.80 14.34 10.67
N ASP A 276 -9.88 13.54 11.19
CA ASP A 276 -8.50 13.94 11.33
C ASP A 276 -7.76 13.92 9.97
N PHE A 277 -8.08 12.99 9.07
CA PHE A 277 -7.63 13.08 7.67
C PHE A 277 -8.21 14.29 6.92
N SER A 278 -9.47 14.64 7.17
CA SER A 278 -10.10 15.83 6.58
C SER A 278 -9.42 17.11 7.09
N LYS A 279 -9.02 17.15 8.36
CA LYS A 279 -8.18 18.23 8.89
C LYS A 279 -6.83 18.27 8.16
N GLN A 280 -6.19 17.13 7.91
CA GLN A 280 -4.96 17.12 7.11
C GLN A 280 -5.19 17.65 5.69
N LEU A 281 -6.29 17.30 5.02
CA LEU A 281 -6.63 17.86 3.70
C LEU A 281 -6.79 19.39 3.72
N ILE A 282 -7.35 19.95 4.79
CA ILE A 282 -7.62 21.39 4.90
C ILE A 282 -6.38 22.16 5.37
N PHE A 283 -5.66 21.64 6.35
CA PHE A 283 -4.58 22.35 7.04
C PHE A 283 -3.18 21.98 6.54
N ASN A 284 -3.02 20.94 5.73
CA ASN A 284 -1.77 20.65 5.03
C ASN A 284 -1.85 21.23 3.60
N PRO A 285 -1.33 22.45 3.37
CA PRO A 285 -1.42 23.09 2.06
C PRO A 285 -0.71 22.28 0.96
N LEU A 286 0.34 21.52 1.30
CA LEU A 286 1.08 20.70 0.34
C LEU A 286 0.23 19.56 -0.21
N LEU A 287 -0.59 18.93 0.63
CA LEU A 287 -1.55 17.91 0.20
C LEU A 287 -2.60 18.51 -0.75
N PHE A 288 -3.17 19.66 -0.40
CA PHE A 288 -4.14 20.36 -1.26
C PHE A 288 -3.53 20.75 -2.62
N PHE A 289 -2.38 21.40 -2.63
CA PHE A 289 -1.68 21.76 -3.87
C PHE A 289 -1.29 20.52 -4.68
N GLY A 290 -0.85 19.45 -4.00
CA GLY A 290 -0.52 18.18 -4.64
C GLY A 290 -1.71 17.57 -5.37
N LEU A 291 -2.88 17.56 -4.75
CA LEU A 291 -4.13 17.12 -5.37
C LEU A 291 -4.52 18.01 -6.55
N ALA A 292 -4.45 19.33 -6.41
CA ALA A 292 -4.76 20.27 -7.50
C ALA A 292 -3.83 20.09 -8.71
N LEU A 293 -2.52 19.96 -8.49
CA LEU A 293 -1.54 19.67 -9.54
C LEU A 293 -1.79 18.31 -10.19
N THR A 294 -2.26 17.33 -9.44
CA THR A 294 -2.62 16.00 -9.97
C THR A 294 -3.80 16.11 -10.94
N VAL A 295 -4.84 16.87 -10.57
CA VAL A 295 -5.98 17.17 -11.47
C VAL A 295 -5.51 17.84 -12.75
N ILE A 296 -4.66 18.86 -12.65
CA ILE A 296 -4.14 19.62 -13.80
C ILE A 296 -3.31 18.71 -14.72
N LEU A 297 -2.40 17.91 -14.14
CA LEU A 297 -1.58 16.96 -14.90
C LEU A 297 -2.46 15.93 -15.64
N ALA A 298 -3.42 15.33 -14.94
CA ALA A 298 -4.34 14.36 -15.52
C ALA A 298 -5.23 14.99 -16.62
N TYR A 299 -5.73 16.21 -16.40
CA TYR A 299 -6.51 16.96 -17.40
C TYR A 299 -5.71 17.16 -18.69
N HIS A 300 -4.47 17.65 -18.58
CA HIS A 300 -3.63 17.90 -19.76
C HIS A 300 -3.28 16.62 -20.51
N ILE A 301 -2.97 15.53 -19.79
CA ILE A 301 -2.70 14.23 -20.41
C ILE A 301 -3.96 13.70 -21.10
N ALA A 302 -5.10 13.66 -20.40
CA ALA A 302 -6.36 13.15 -20.92
C ALA A 302 -6.81 13.91 -22.17
N LYS A 303 -6.73 15.25 -22.15
CA LYS A 303 -7.06 16.10 -23.29
C LYS A 303 -6.14 15.87 -24.48
N ARG A 304 -4.83 15.70 -24.25
CA ARG A 304 -3.86 15.41 -25.33
C ARG A 304 -4.12 14.04 -25.98
N LYS A 305 -4.53 13.06 -25.19
CA LYS A 305 -4.72 11.67 -25.63
C LYS A 305 -6.15 11.36 -26.08
N GLY A 306 -7.11 12.27 -25.87
CA GLY A 306 -8.53 12.00 -26.06
C GLY A 306 -9.02 10.88 -25.13
N THR A 307 -8.47 10.80 -23.92
CA THR A 307 -8.78 9.72 -22.98
C THR A 307 -10.18 9.90 -22.40
N THR A 308 -10.95 8.82 -22.40
CA THR A 308 -12.26 8.78 -21.74
C THR A 308 -12.38 7.64 -20.73
N LEU A 309 -13.23 7.81 -19.71
CA LEU A 309 -13.49 6.79 -18.72
C LEU A 309 -14.37 5.68 -19.29
N SER A 310 -13.80 4.48 -19.41
CA SER A 310 -14.51 3.29 -19.87
C SER A 310 -15.47 2.68 -18.83
N PHE A 311 -15.56 3.28 -17.64
CA PHE A 311 -16.28 2.77 -16.46
C PHE A 311 -16.88 3.91 -15.66
N ARG A 312 -17.85 3.60 -14.78
CA ARG A 312 -18.43 4.58 -13.86
C ARG A 312 -17.46 4.83 -12.70
N PRO A 313 -16.93 6.05 -12.50
CA PRO A 313 -15.91 6.30 -11.49
C PRO A 313 -16.44 6.30 -10.05
N VAL A 314 -17.72 6.66 -9.86
CA VAL A 314 -18.32 6.84 -8.53
C VAL A 314 -18.24 5.57 -7.67
N PRO A 315 -18.64 4.36 -8.14
CA PRO A 315 -18.49 3.13 -7.36
C PRO A 315 -17.04 2.85 -6.94
N LEU A 316 -16.06 3.06 -7.83
CA LEU A 316 -14.64 2.86 -7.49
C LEU A 316 -14.23 3.80 -6.36
N LEU A 317 -14.55 5.08 -6.47
CA LEU A 317 -14.18 6.07 -5.46
C LEU A 317 -14.84 5.79 -4.13
N LEU A 318 -16.14 5.45 -4.13
CA LEU A 318 -16.85 5.06 -2.91
C LEU A 318 -16.19 3.84 -2.26
N CYS A 319 -15.80 2.82 -3.05
CA CYS A 319 -15.06 1.68 -2.53
C CYS A 319 -13.69 2.08 -1.96
N LEU A 320 -12.87 2.84 -2.71
CA LEU A 320 -11.53 3.23 -2.26
C LEU A 320 -11.56 4.07 -0.97
N PHE A 321 -12.55 4.96 -0.83
CA PHE A 321 -12.73 5.71 0.41
C PHE A 321 -13.29 4.80 1.52
N ALA A 322 -14.24 3.90 1.26
CA ALA A 322 -14.78 3.01 2.29
C ALA A 322 -13.77 1.99 2.86
N VAL A 323 -12.67 1.71 2.16
CA VAL A 323 -11.66 0.72 2.57
C VAL A 323 -10.89 1.11 3.85
N PRO A 324 -10.26 2.30 3.95
CA PRO A 324 -9.50 2.69 5.15
C PRO A 324 -10.24 2.45 6.49
N PRO A 325 -11.54 2.77 6.65
CA PRO A 325 -12.33 2.37 7.82
C PRO A 325 -12.34 0.88 8.15
N VAL A 326 -12.56 0.04 7.15
CA VAL A 326 -12.69 -1.41 7.32
C VAL A 326 -11.36 -2.00 7.78
N MET A 327 -10.23 -1.42 7.34
CA MET A 327 -8.90 -1.83 7.77
C MET A 327 -8.60 -1.47 9.23
N LEU A 328 -9.16 -0.37 9.72
CA LEU A 328 -8.97 0.09 11.10
C LEU A 328 -9.76 -0.76 12.09
N LEU A 329 -10.84 -1.39 11.63
CA LEU A 329 -11.79 -2.08 12.50
C LEU A 329 -11.15 -3.15 13.40
N PRO A 330 -10.29 -4.08 12.93
CA PRO A 330 -9.67 -5.07 13.81
C PRO A 330 -8.80 -4.45 14.92
N VAL A 331 -8.13 -3.34 14.62
CA VAL A 331 -7.33 -2.60 15.60
C VAL A 331 -8.24 -1.85 16.57
N ALA A 332 -9.25 -1.14 16.05
CA ALA A 332 -10.19 -0.38 16.87
C ALA A 332 -10.94 -1.27 17.88
N LEU A 333 -11.13 -2.55 17.58
CA LEU A 333 -11.72 -3.52 18.51
C LEU A 333 -10.76 -4.03 19.59
N GLY A 334 -9.46 -3.78 19.48
CA GLY A 334 -8.44 -4.20 20.45
C GLY A 334 -7.92 -3.07 21.34
N TYR A 335 -8.38 -1.83 21.12
CA TYR A 335 -8.02 -0.67 21.93
C TYR A 335 -9.29 -0.02 22.51
N ASP A 336 -9.24 0.29 23.79
CA ASP A 336 -10.25 0.94 24.62
C ASP A 336 -10.19 2.49 24.55
N HIS A 337 -9.17 3.03 23.90
CA HIS A 337 -8.96 4.46 23.70
C HIS A 337 -9.20 4.90 22.24
N HIS A 338 -9.49 6.20 22.07
CA HIS A 338 -9.82 6.80 20.77
C HIS A 338 -8.60 7.14 19.90
N ASP A 339 -7.38 6.97 20.41
CA ASP A 339 -6.15 7.28 19.70
C ASP A 339 -5.59 6.03 19.02
N PHE A 340 -5.38 6.13 17.71
CA PHE A 340 -4.75 5.06 16.95
C PHE A 340 -3.22 5.12 17.10
N PRO A 341 -2.54 3.97 17.20
CA PRO A 341 -1.09 3.95 17.10
C PRO A 341 -0.63 4.57 15.77
N ASN A 342 0.48 5.33 15.79
CA ASN A 342 0.99 6.06 14.62
C ASN A 342 1.12 5.19 13.36
N ARG A 343 1.57 3.94 13.51
CA ARG A 343 1.66 2.93 12.44
C ARG A 343 0.34 2.57 11.76
N ILE A 344 -0.77 2.63 12.49
CA ILE A 344 -2.11 2.39 11.95
C ILE A 344 -2.61 3.63 11.21
N GLN A 345 -2.36 4.81 11.79
CA GLN A 345 -2.66 6.07 11.15
C GLN A 345 -1.83 6.29 9.88
N PHE A 346 -0.59 5.79 9.81
CA PHE A 346 0.21 5.73 8.59
C PHE A 346 -0.50 4.96 7.48
N VAL A 347 -0.95 3.73 7.75
CA VAL A 347 -1.62 2.89 6.75
C VAL A 347 -2.91 3.57 6.27
N PHE A 348 -3.70 4.09 7.21
CA PHE A 348 -4.93 4.82 6.92
C PHE A 348 -4.70 6.05 6.04
N ASN A 349 -3.76 6.91 6.42
CA ASN A 349 -3.41 8.12 5.66
C ASN A 349 -2.92 7.73 4.26
N THR A 350 -2.03 6.73 4.16
CA THR A 350 -1.46 6.30 2.88
C THR A 350 -2.54 5.86 1.88
N TYR A 351 -3.49 5.03 2.32
CA TYR A 351 -4.58 4.61 1.45
C TYR A 351 -5.59 5.72 1.17
N SER A 352 -5.86 6.60 2.13
CA SER A 352 -6.75 7.75 1.94
C SER A 352 -6.18 8.75 0.92
N ILE A 353 -4.88 9.03 0.97
CA ILE A 353 -4.18 9.85 -0.03
C ILE A 353 -4.20 9.16 -1.39
N THR A 354 -3.94 7.85 -1.43
CA THR A 354 -3.96 7.10 -2.69
C THR A 354 -5.34 7.15 -3.33
N ALA A 355 -6.41 7.03 -2.54
CA ALA A 355 -7.78 7.21 -2.98
C ALA A 355 -8.03 8.65 -3.48
N ALA A 356 -7.57 9.67 -2.74
CA ALA A 356 -7.70 11.07 -3.12
C ALA A 356 -6.95 11.42 -4.42
N LEU A 357 -5.71 10.96 -4.58
CA LEU A 357 -4.91 11.12 -5.80
C LEU A 357 -5.55 10.40 -7.00
N THR A 358 -6.08 9.19 -6.78
CA THR A 358 -6.84 8.47 -7.82
C THR A 358 -8.10 9.25 -8.21
N GLY A 359 -8.81 9.82 -7.23
CA GLY A 359 -9.94 10.73 -7.46
C GLY A 359 -9.55 11.98 -8.23
N ALA A 360 -8.40 12.59 -7.93
CA ALA A 360 -7.86 13.73 -8.64
C ALA A 360 -7.54 13.39 -10.12
N VAL A 361 -6.97 12.22 -10.39
CA VAL A 361 -6.74 11.73 -11.75
C VAL A 361 -8.05 11.57 -12.51
N ILE A 362 -9.03 10.90 -11.90
CA ILE A 362 -10.37 10.69 -12.49
C ILE A 362 -11.06 12.04 -12.78
N LEU A 363 -11.01 12.99 -11.85
CA LEU A 363 -11.58 14.32 -12.04
C LEU A 363 -10.92 15.04 -13.21
N GLY A 364 -9.59 14.96 -13.35
CA GLY A 364 -8.88 15.51 -14.50
C GLY A 364 -9.37 14.95 -15.83
N ILE A 365 -9.63 13.64 -15.91
CA ILE A 365 -10.19 12.98 -17.11
C ILE A 365 -11.60 13.51 -17.41
N VAL A 366 -12.49 13.54 -16.42
CA VAL A 366 -13.87 14.02 -16.58
C VAL A 366 -13.92 15.48 -17.05
N LEU A 367 -13.04 16.33 -16.50
CA LEU A 367 -12.93 17.73 -16.94
C LEU A 367 -12.46 17.83 -18.39
N ALA A 368 -11.52 16.98 -18.82
CA ALA A 368 -11.05 16.97 -20.20
C ALA A 368 -12.18 16.59 -21.17
N GLU A 369 -12.92 15.52 -20.87
CA GLU A 369 -14.09 15.06 -21.65
C GLU A 369 -15.13 16.17 -21.84
N LYS A 370 -15.51 16.86 -20.75
CA LYS A 370 -16.53 17.91 -20.82
C LYS A 370 -16.09 19.07 -21.71
N THR A 371 -14.81 19.47 -21.64
CA THR A 371 -14.30 20.56 -22.49
C THR A 371 -14.20 20.22 -23.98
N GLU A 372 -14.17 18.94 -24.34
CA GLU A 372 -14.27 18.52 -25.75
C GLU A 372 -15.72 18.50 -26.26
N PHE A 373 -16.67 18.14 -25.40
CA PHE A 373 -18.09 18.16 -25.73
C PHE A 373 -18.58 19.58 -26.04
N ASP A 374 -18.17 20.57 -25.25
CA ASP A 374 -18.57 21.98 -25.45
C ASP A 374 -17.98 22.63 -26.73
N ARG A 375 -17.07 21.94 -27.44
CA ARG A 375 -16.46 22.41 -28.69
C ARG A 375 -17.08 21.81 -29.96
N LYS A 376 -17.91 20.78 -29.83
CA LYS A 376 -18.62 20.13 -30.93
C LYS A 376 -20.08 20.57 -30.93
#